data_AF-A0A2G1LJT6-F1
#
_entry.id   AF-A0A2G1LJT6-F1
#
_cell.length_a   1.000
_cell.length_b   1.000
_cell.length_c   1.000
_cell.angle_alpha   90.00
_cell.angle_beta   90.00
_cell.angle_gamma   90.00
#
_symmetry.space_group_name_H-M   'P 1'
#
loop_
_entity.id
_entity.type
_entity.pdbx_description
1 polymer ?
#
loop_
_entity_poly.entity_id
_entity_poly.type
_entity_poly.pdbx_seq_one_letter_code
_entity_poly.pdbx_strand_id
1 'polypeptide(L)' 'MKRLHSRWRARRDTRAISTLREIEQSIGALGDEDLLDLEDIFGTSDTAPLGRMARSEMARRGLRA' A
#
# COMPACT_ATOMS: atom_id res chain seq x y z
N MET A 1 -13.62 -15.12 -29.28
CA MET A 1 -12.60 -14.22 -28.68
C MET A 1 -12.98 -13.59 -27.33
N LYS A 2 -14.26 -13.40 -26.97
CA LYS A 2 -14.68 -12.75 -25.69
C LYS A 2 -14.17 -13.44 -24.40
N ARG A 3 -14.04 -14.78 -24.37
CA ARG A 3 -13.61 -15.55 -23.18
C ARG A 3 -12.12 -15.38 -22.83
N LEU A 4 -11.24 -15.14 -23.81
CA LEU A 4 -9.81 -14.92 -23.54
C LEU A 4 -9.55 -13.55 -22.92
N HIS A 5 -10.27 -12.52 -23.36
CA HIS A 5 -10.11 -11.15 -22.88
C HIS A 5 -10.58 -10.99 -21.42
N SER A 6 -11.67 -11.66 -21.04
CA SER A 6 -12.15 -11.73 -19.64
C SER A 6 -11.15 -12.44 -18.72
N ARG A 7 -10.57 -13.57 -19.16
CA ARG A 7 -9.54 -14.29 -18.38
C ARG A 7 -8.25 -13.51 -18.23
N TRP A 8 -7.84 -12.74 -19.25
CA TRP A 8 -6.66 -11.89 -19.18
C TRP A 8 -6.84 -10.74 -18.18
N ARG A 9 -8.00 -10.08 -18.17
CA ARG A 9 -8.34 -9.07 -17.16
C ARG A 9 -8.33 -9.66 -15.74
N ALA A 10 -9.01 -10.77 -15.52
CA ALA A 10 -9.03 -11.43 -14.22
C ALA A 10 -7.62 -11.81 -13.71
N ARG A 11 -6.72 -12.31 -14.57
CA ARG A 11 -5.33 -12.61 -14.18
C ARG A 11 -4.53 -11.35 -13.85
N ARG A 12 -4.78 -10.25 -14.57
CA ARG A 12 -4.16 -8.96 -14.32
C ARG A 12 -4.62 -8.38 -12.99
N ASP A 13 -5.90 -8.55 -12.66
CA ASP A 13 -6.51 -8.16 -11.39
C ASP A 13 -5.96 -8.98 -10.22
N THR A 14 -5.82 -10.31 -10.38
CA THR A 14 -5.19 -11.16 -9.35
C THR A 14 -3.76 -10.74 -9.06
N ARG A 15 -2.97 -10.44 -10.10
CA ARG A 15 -1.59 -9.97 -9.92
C ARG A 15 -1.55 -8.61 -9.24
N ALA A 16 -2.39 -7.68 -9.66
CA ALA A 16 -2.48 -6.36 -9.03
C ALA A 16 -2.82 -6.47 -7.54
N ILE A 17 -3.78 -7.32 -7.17
CA ILE A 17 -4.14 -7.57 -5.77
C ILE A 17 -2.97 -8.18 -4.99
N SER A 18 -2.24 -9.15 -5.56
CA SER A 18 -1.05 -9.73 -4.92
C SER A 18 -0.01 -8.66 -4.63
N THR A 19 0.30 -7.82 -5.63
CA THR A 19 1.27 -6.74 -5.48
C THR A 19 0.84 -5.71 -4.44
N LEU A 20 -0.45 -5.34 -4.39
CA LEU A 20 -0.96 -4.44 -3.34
C LEU A 20 -0.79 -5.04 -1.95
N ARG A 21 -1.07 -6.34 -1.79
CA ARG A 21 -0.91 -7.04 -0.52
C ARG A 21 0.56 -7.18 -0.11
N GLU A 22 1.47 -7.35 -1.07
CA GLU A 22 2.92 -7.35 -0.83
C GLU A 22 3.38 -5.98 -0.33
N ILE A 23 2.90 -4.89 -0.96
CA ILE A 23 3.20 -3.51 -0.53
C ILE A 23 2.68 -3.26 0.89
N GLU A 24 1.44 -3.64 1.21
CA GLU A 24 0.88 -3.50 2.55
C GLU A 24 1.71 -4.23 3.62
N GLN A 25 2.16 -5.46 3.31
CA GLN A 25 3.05 -6.22 4.18
C GLN A 25 4.42 -5.57 4.33
N SER A 26 5.00 -5.04 3.25
CA SER A 26 6.27 -4.33 3.30
C SER A 26 6.20 -3.08 4.17
N ILE A 27 5.13 -2.29 4.07
CA ILE A 27 4.91 -1.12 4.94
C ILE A 27 4.79 -1.56 6.40
N GLY A 28 4.03 -2.62 6.69
CA GLY A 28 3.91 -3.17 8.03
C GLY A 28 5.20 -3.74 8.61
N ALA A 29 6.22 -4.00 7.78
CA ALA A 29 7.53 -4.50 8.18
C ALA A 29 8.61 -3.40 8.30
N LEU A 30 8.30 -2.15 7.95
CA LEU A 30 9.23 -1.03 8.09
C LEU A 30 9.57 -0.78 9.56
N GLY A 31 10.77 -0.25 9.80
CA GLY A 31 11.14 0.32 11.09
C GLY A 31 10.34 1.59 11.38
N ASP A 32 10.34 2.05 12.62
CA ASP A 32 9.54 3.22 13.01
C ASP A 32 10.06 4.51 12.35
N GLU A 33 11.37 4.68 12.18
CA GLU A 33 11.99 5.82 11.47
C GLU A 33 11.64 5.81 9.98
N ASP A 34 11.84 4.68 9.30
CA ASP A 34 11.47 4.54 7.88
C ASP A 34 9.97 4.79 7.63
N LEU A 35 9.13 4.41 8.61
CA LEU A 35 7.69 4.60 8.53
C LEU A 35 7.30 6.07 8.69
N LEU A 36 8.01 6.83 9.54
CA LEU A 36 7.86 8.28 9.66
C LEU A 36 8.30 8.98 8.38
N ASP A 37 9.45 8.59 7.81
CA ASP A 37 9.94 9.13 6.54
C ASP A 37 8.95 8.84 5.39
N LEU A 38 8.38 7.64 5.37
CA LEU A 38 7.38 7.28 4.36
C LEU A 38 6.12 8.17 4.48
N GLU A 39 5.71 8.51 5.70
CA GLU A 39 4.60 9.45 5.93
C GLU A 39 4.98 10.86 5.51
N ASP A 40 6.18 11.35 5.80
CA ASP A 40 6.61 12.69 5.38
C ASP A 40 6.62 12.83 3.84
N ILE A 41 7.16 11.81 3.14
CA ILE A 41 7.25 11.81 1.67
C ILE A 41 5.87 11.78 1.02
N PHE A 42 4.97 10.90 1.50
CA PHE A 42 3.69 10.62 0.82
C PHE A 42 2.48 11.26 1.51
N GLY A 43 2.63 11.85 2.69
CA GLY A 43 1.56 12.40 3.53
C GLY A 43 1.10 13.79 3.13
N THR A 44 1.80 14.48 2.24
CA THR A 44 1.44 15.82 1.77
C THR A 44 0.06 15.87 1.06
N SER A 45 -0.48 14.72 0.65
CA SER A 45 -1.83 14.60 0.08
C SER A 45 -2.59 13.45 0.74
N ASP A 46 -3.73 13.76 1.38
CA ASP A 46 -4.62 12.75 1.99
C ASP A 46 -5.16 11.70 1.00
N THR A 47 -5.05 12.00 -0.30
CA THR A 47 -5.44 11.07 -1.36
C THR A 47 -4.36 10.05 -1.71
N ALA A 48 -3.11 10.24 -1.28
CA ALA A 48 -2.02 9.32 -1.53
C ALA A 48 -2.21 7.99 -0.76
N PRO A 49 -2.39 6.84 -1.45
CA PRO A 49 -2.62 5.56 -0.79
C PRO A 49 -1.48 5.15 0.16
N LEU A 50 -0.23 5.43 -0.22
CA LEU A 50 0.95 5.09 0.59
C LEU A 50 1.01 5.91 1.89
N GLY A 51 0.73 7.22 1.84
CA GLY A 51 0.66 8.06 3.03
C GLY A 51 -0.43 7.60 4.01
N ARG A 52 -1.60 7.20 3.51
CA ARG A 52 -2.65 6.61 4.37
C ARG A 52 -2.24 5.28 5.00
N MET A 53 -1.60 4.40 4.22
CA MET A 53 -1.10 3.12 4.74
C MET A 53 -0.04 3.35 5.84
N ALA A 54 0.89 4.29 5.61
CA ALA A 54 1.89 4.67 6.60
C ALA A 54 1.25 5.20 7.89
N ARG A 55 0.34 6.18 7.80
CA ARG A 55 -0.38 6.72 8.97
C ARG A 55 -1.18 5.66 9.73
N SER A 56 -1.86 4.75 9.03
CA SER A 56 -2.59 3.66 9.68
C SER A 56 -1.66 2.76 10.47
N GLU A 57 -0.50 2.43 9.92
CA GLU A 57 0.51 1.63 10.61
C GLU A 57 1.15 2.39 11.78
N MET A 58 1.44 3.69 11.63
CA MET A 58 1.90 4.57 12.72
C MET A 58 0.89 4.60 13.87
N ALA A 59 -0.39 4.79 13.56
CA ALA A 59 -1.47 4.79 14.54
C ALA A 59 -1.58 3.43 15.24
N ARG A 60 -1.42 2.31 14.51
CA ARG A 60 -1.39 0.96 15.08
C ARG A 60 -0.24 0.78 16.07
N ARG A 61 0.91 1.40 15.82
CA ARG A 61 2.11 1.36 16.66
C ARG A 61 2.15 2.42 17.77
N GLY A 62 1.21 3.36 17.77
CA GLY A 62 1.20 4.47 18.72
C GLY A 62 2.23 5.57 18.42
N LEU A 63 2.76 5.59 17.19
CA LEU A 63 3.64 6.66 16.72
C LEU A 63 2.81 7.91 16.42
N ARG A 64 3.38 9.07 16.72
CA ARG A 64 2.82 10.38 16.37
C ARG A 64 3.78 11.02 15.37
N ALA A 65 3.22 11.54 14.28
CA ALA A 65 3.94 12.46 13.41
C ALA A 65 4.31 13.74 14.19
#